data_AF-A0A6I0V7X6-F1
#
_entry.id   AF-A0A6I0V7X6-F1
#
_cell.length_a   1.000
_cell.length_b   1.000
_cell.length_c   1.000
_cell.angle_alpha   90.00
_cell.angle_beta   90.00
_cell.angle_gamma   90.00
#
_symmetry.space_group_name_H-M   'P 1'
#
loop_
_entity.id
_entity.type
_entity.pdbx_description
1 polymer ?
#
loop_
_entity_poly.entity_id
_entity_poly.type
_entity_poly.pdbx_seq_one_letter_code
_entity_poly.pdbx_strand_id
1 'polypeptide(L)'
;MKDFTKWVEAWNTYIHPPTKQVPRTAAELSAGGHSAWVIIAIMCIFTLAAIILHCLEERSTLFVVLSSVFTGLGIFIVFLGTVAVLMLTQPTKTVDENVPRPASFVTQVGREFGVRNLSCPAKVMTASELPDMGSYHCVYTYGANDANLRKATLVVADGNKVGLYDADGKALK
;
A
#
# COMPACT_ATOMS: atom_id res chain seq x y z
N MET A 1 31.48 -5.26 7.60
CA MET A 1 30.13 -5.15 7.01
C MET A 1 29.23 -4.46 8.01
N LYS A 2 28.27 -3.65 7.54
CA LYS A 2 27.30 -2.90 8.34
C LYS A 2 25.92 -3.54 8.14
N ASP A 3 25.08 -3.44 9.15
CA ASP A 3 23.72 -3.98 9.13
C ASP A 3 22.73 -2.93 8.59
N PHE A 4 22.02 -3.28 7.53
CA PHE A 4 21.03 -2.44 6.86
C PHE A 4 19.58 -2.80 7.22
N THR A 5 19.35 -3.66 8.22
CA THR A 5 18.01 -4.09 8.64
C THR A 5 17.09 -2.90 8.92
N LYS A 6 17.56 -1.86 9.61
CA LYS A 6 16.77 -0.64 9.86
C LYS A 6 16.40 0.12 8.59
N TRP A 7 17.30 0.14 7.60
CA TRP A 7 17.02 0.77 6.31
C TRP A 7 15.98 -0.03 5.53
N VAL A 8 16.07 -1.36 5.55
CA VAL A 8 15.08 -2.27 4.94
C VAL A 8 13.72 -2.10 5.63
N GLU A 9 13.67 -2.06 6.96
CA GLU A 9 12.44 -1.83 7.73
C GLU A 9 11.79 -0.48 7.38
N ALA A 10 12.57 0.59 7.24
CA ALA A 10 12.07 1.90 6.86
C ALA A 10 11.47 1.90 5.45
N TRP A 11 12.11 1.23 4.49
CA TRP A 11 11.56 1.06 3.14
C TRP A 11 10.33 0.18 3.12
N ASN A 12 10.31 -0.91 3.87
CA ASN A 12 9.14 -1.76 4.00
C ASN A 12 7.95 -0.99 4.60
N THR A 13 8.19 -0.16 5.62
CA THR A 13 7.17 0.70 6.23
C THR A 13 6.71 1.79 5.26
N TYR A 14 7.58 2.29 4.37
CA TYR A 14 7.19 3.26 3.36
C TYR A 14 6.36 2.65 2.23
N ILE A 15 6.69 1.42 1.80
CA ILE A 15 5.95 0.68 0.77
C ILE A 15 4.62 0.15 1.32
N HIS A 16 4.62 -0.28 2.58
CA HIS A 16 3.46 -0.78 3.31
C HIS A 16 3.19 0.10 4.53
N PRO A 17 2.66 1.32 4.32
CA PRO A 17 2.39 2.25 5.40
C PRO A 17 1.41 1.66 6.41
N PRO A 18 1.62 1.88 7.71
CA PRO A 18 0.65 1.48 8.71
C PRO A 18 -0.63 2.29 8.50
N THR A 19 -1.76 1.64 8.73
CA THR A 19 -3.06 2.31 8.63
C THR A 19 -3.45 2.90 9.98
N LYS A 20 -4.08 4.08 9.96
CA LYS A 20 -4.71 4.67 11.15
C LYS A 20 -6.16 5.02 10.92
N GLN A 21 -6.96 4.96 11.98
CA GLN A 21 -8.32 5.46 11.95
C GLN A 21 -8.32 6.97 12.21
N VAL A 22 -8.89 7.72 11.26
CA VAL A 22 -9.13 9.15 11.42
C VAL A 22 -10.63 9.42 11.41
N PRO A 23 -11.11 10.39 12.21
CA PRO A 23 -12.50 10.84 12.10
C PRO A 23 -12.80 11.30 10.68
N ARG A 24 -13.94 10.91 10.14
CA ARG A 24 -14.44 11.49 8.89
C ARG A 24 -14.85 12.94 9.12
N THR A 25 -14.69 13.74 8.08
CA THR A 25 -15.13 15.13 8.11
C THR A 25 -16.66 15.21 8.06
N ALA A 26 -17.23 16.33 8.52
CA ALA A 26 -18.68 16.54 8.48
C ALA A 26 -19.26 16.43 7.06
N ALA A 27 -18.51 16.87 6.05
CA ALA A 27 -18.89 16.74 4.64
C ALA A 27 -18.93 15.28 4.19
N GLU A 28 -17.95 14.47 4.58
CA GLU A 28 -17.90 13.03 4.25
C GLU A 28 -19.03 12.24 4.95
N LEU A 29 -19.34 12.56 6.22
CA LEU A 29 -20.49 11.96 6.91
C LEU A 29 -21.81 12.36 6.24
N SER A 30 -21.96 13.63 5.85
CA SER A 30 -23.17 14.10 5.17
C SER A 30 -23.37 13.42 3.81
N ALA A 31 -22.32 13.30 3.01
CA ALA A 31 -22.33 12.59 1.73
C ALA A 31 -22.62 11.09 1.91
N GLY A 32 -22.02 10.46 2.92
CA GLY A 32 -22.29 9.07 3.29
C GLY A 32 -23.73 8.86 3.72
N GLY A 33 -24.29 9.79 4.50
CA GLY A 33 -25.70 9.79 4.91
C GLY A 33 -26.65 9.93 3.73
N HIS A 34 -26.39 10.86 2.81
CA HIS A 34 -27.19 11.00 1.58
C HIS A 34 -27.17 9.71 0.74
N SER A 35 -25.99 9.11 0.56
CA SER A 35 -25.81 7.85 -0.15
C SER A 35 -26.54 6.69 0.56
N ALA A 36 -26.50 6.65 1.89
CA ALA A 36 -27.22 5.66 2.69
C ALA A 36 -28.75 5.76 2.50
N TRP A 37 -29.30 6.98 2.47
CA TRP A 37 -30.72 7.19 2.19
C TRP A 37 -31.13 6.69 0.81
N VAL A 38 -30.30 6.90 -0.21
CA VAL A 38 -30.54 6.37 -1.56
C VAL A 38 -30.54 4.84 -1.55
N ILE A 39 -29.57 4.21 -0.89
CA ILE A 39 -29.50 2.74 -0.77
C ILE A 39 -30.74 2.19 -0.04
N ILE A 40 -31.17 2.84 1.05
CA ILE A 40 -32.39 2.47 1.77
C ILE A 40 -33.62 2.56 0.87
N ALA A 41 -33.75 3.64 0.08
CA ALA A 41 -34.86 3.80 -0.86
C ALA A 41 -34.90 2.66 -1.89
N ILE A 42 -33.74 2.27 -2.43
CA ILE A 42 -33.63 1.13 -3.37
C ILE A 42 -34.07 -0.17 -2.71
N MET A 43 -33.60 -0.45 -1.48
CA MET A 43 -34.01 -1.65 -0.74
C MET A 43 -35.53 -1.70 -0.51
N CYS A 44 -36.16 -0.57 -0.18
CA CYS A 44 -37.60 -0.48 -0.03
C CYS A 44 -38.35 -0.78 -1.33
N ILE A 45 -37.88 -0.26 -2.47
CA ILE A 45 -38.50 -0.51 -3.78
C ILE A 45 -38.47 -2.00 -4.14
N PHE A 46 -37.32 -2.65 -3.97
CA PHE A 46 -37.20 -4.10 -4.25
C PHE A 46 -38.05 -4.95 -3.31
N THR A 47 -38.13 -4.57 -2.03
CA THR A 47 -38.98 -5.27 -1.05
C THR A 47 -40.46 -5.13 -1.42
N LEU A 48 -40.90 -3.92 -1.79
CA LEU A 48 -42.28 -3.69 -2.25
C LEU A 48 -42.59 -4.45 -3.54
N ALA A 49 -41.65 -4.48 -4.50
CA ALA A 49 -41.81 -5.24 -5.74
C ALA A 49 -41.96 -6.75 -5.48
N ALA A 50 -41.16 -7.30 -4.56
CA ALA A 50 -41.26 -8.70 -4.16
C ALA A 50 -42.62 -9.02 -3.49
N ILE A 51 -43.11 -8.13 -2.62
CA ILE A 51 -44.44 -8.28 -1.99
C ILE A 51 -45.54 -8.28 -3.05
N ILE A 52 -45.50 -7.34 -4.00
CA ILE A 52 -46.51 -7.26 -5.09
C ILE A 52 -46.49 -8.53 -5.94
N LEU A 53 -45.30 -9.03 -6.30
CA LEU A 53 -45.16 -10.27 -7.06
C LEU A 53 -45.69 -11.48 -6.30
N HIS A 54 -45.45 -11.56 -4.99
CA HIS A 54 -45.97 -12.62 -4.14
C HIS A 54 -47.51 -12.56 -4.04
N CYS A 55 -48.11 -11.38 -3.95
CA CYS A 55 -49.58 -11.24 -3.99
C CYS A 55 -50.20 -11.66 -5.33
N LEU A 56 -49.45 -11.63 -6.44
CA LEU A 56 -49.91 -12.03 -7.76
C LEU A 56 -49.63 -13.51 -8.09
N GLU A 57 -48.99 -14.23 -7.17
CA GLU A 57 -48.54 -15.61 -7.35
C GLU A 57 -49.70 -16.57 -7.69
N GLU A 58 -50.87 -16.37 -7.09
CA GLU A 58 -52.07 -17.19 -7.32
C GLU A 58 -52.64 -17.07 -8.75
N ARG A 59 -52.24 -16.05 -9.54
CA ARG A 59 -52.78 -15.85 -10.89
C ARG A 59 -52.08 -16.67 -11.97
N SER A 60 -50.82 -17.05 -11.79
CA SER A 60 -50.06 -17.75 -12.84
C SER A 60 -48.75 -18.35 -12.31
N THR A 61 -48.36 -19.50 -12.88
CA THR A 61 -47.04 -20.13 -12.66
C THR A 61 -45.88 -19.23 -13.06
N LEU A 62 -46.08 -18.29 -13.98
CA LEU A 62 -45.08 -17.27 -14.34
C LEU A 62 -44.78 -16.34 -13.13
N PHE A 63 -45.81 -15.97 -12.36
CA PHE A 63 -45.64 -15.12 -11.18
C PHE A 63 -44.97 -15.87 -10.02
N VAL A 64 -45.17 -17.19 -9.90
CA VAL A 64 -44.43 -18.05 -8.95
C VAL A 64 -42.92 -18.01 -9.23
N VAL A 65 -42.53 -18.19 -10.49
CA VAL A 65 -41.10 -18.16 -10.89
C VAL A 65 -40.51 -16.77 -10.66
N LEU A 66 -41.20 -15.70 -11.08
CA LEU A 66 -40.74 -14.33 -10.84
C LEU A 66 -40.64 -14.00 -9.34
N SER A 67 -41.64 -14.37 -8.54
CA SER A 67 -41.67 -14.17 -7.08
C SER A 67 -40.43 -14.77 -6.42
N SER A 68 -40.08 -16.02 -6.76
CA SER A 68 -38.89 -16.68 -6.22
C SER A 68 -37.57 -15.98 -6.58
N VAL A 69 -37.43 -15.53 -7.83
CA VAL A 69 -36.23 -14.81 -8.31
C VAL A 69 -36.11 -13.43 -7.65
N PHE A 70 -37.19 -12.68 -7.58
CA PHE A 70 -37.21 -11.35 -6.93
C PHE A 70 -37.00 -11.44 -5.42
N THR A 71 -37.44 -12.51 -4.79
CA THR A 71 -37.21 -12.73 -3.35
C THR A 71 -35.73 -13.01 -3.08
N GLY A 72 -35.10 -13.90 -3.87
CA GLY A 72 -33.66 -14.16 -3.76
C GLY A 72 -32.81 -12.93 -4.05
N LEU A 73 -33.14 -12.20 -5.12
CA LEU A 73 -32.47 -10.95 -5.47
C LEU A 73 -32.69 -9.86 -4.41
N GLY A 74 -33.90 -9.74 -3.86
CA GLY A 74 -34.24 -8.79 -2.81
C GLY A 74 -33.44 -9.02 -1.54
N ILE A 75 -33.33 -10.27 -1.08
CA ILE A 75 -32.51 -10.65 0.08
C ILE A 75 -31.04 -10.26 -0.16
N PHE A 76 -30.51 -10.55 -1.35
CA PHE A 76 -29.13 -10.21 -1.71
C PHE A 76 -28.89 -8.70 -1.73
N ILE A 77 -29.81 -7.93 -2.32
CA ILE A 77 -29.74 -6.46 -2.36
C ILE A 77 -29.83 -5.86 -0.95
N VAL A 78 -30.70 -6.40 -0.08
CA VAL A 78 -30.81 -5.94 1.31
C VAL A 78 -29.54 -6.24 2.09
N PHE A 79 -28.95 -7.42 1.91
CA PHE A 79 -27.69 -7.79 2.53
C PHE A 79 -26.54 -6.86 2.10
N LEU A 80 -26.36 -6.65 0.79
CA LEU A 80 -25.33 -5.72 0.30
C LEU A 80 -25.60 -4.28 0.72
N GLY A 81 -26.86 -3.86 0.70
CA GLY A 81 -27.28 -2.51 1.07
C GLY A 81 -27.02 -2.20 2.54
N THR A 82 -27.33 -3.14 3.44
CA THR A 82 -27.05 -2.99 4.88
C THR A 82 -25.55 -2.92 5.18
N VAL A 83 -24.73 -3.76 4.53
CA VAL A 83 -23.27 -3.68 4.65
C VAL A 83 -22.76 -2.34 4.13
N ALA A 84 -23.25 -1.87 2.98
CA ALA A 84 -22.86 -0.59 2.41
C ALA A 84 -23.25 0.60 3.31
N VAL A 85 -24.46 0.62 3.87
CA VAL A 85 -24.92 1.64 4.82
C VAL A 85 -24.06 1.66 6.07
N LEU A 86 -23.71 0.49 6.60
CA LEU A 86 -22.82 0.39 7.76
C LEU A 86 -21.45 1.00 7.47
N MET A 87 -20.86 0.72 6.31
CA MET A 87 -19.57 1.29 5.92
C MET A 87 -19.65 2.80 5.64
N LEU A 88 -20.78 3.30 5.12
CA LEU A 88 -20.97 4.71 4.81
C LEU A 88 -21.25 5.57 6.04
N THR A 89 -21.82 5.00 7.09
CA THR A 89 -22.18 5.72 8.33
C THR A 89 -21.13 5.63 9.43
N GLN A 90 -20.06 4.85 9.23
CA GLN A 90 -18.96 4.79 10.17
C GLN A 90 -18.33 6.17 10.45
N PRO A 91 -18.10 6.52 11.72
CA PRO A 91 -17.55 7.82 12.11
C PRO A 91 -16.07 7.98 11.74
N THR A 92 -15.37 6.86 11.53
CA THR A 92 -13.96 6.82 11.20
C THR A 92 -13.73 6.26 9.80
N LYS A 93 -12.60 6.62 9.21
CA LYS A 93 -12.06 5.98 8.01
C LYS A 93 -10.63 5.54 8.27
N THR A 94 -10.26 4.42 7.66
CA THR A 94 -8.88 3.94 7.63
C THR A 94 -8.12 4.73 6.57
N VAL A 95 -7.01 5.34 6.96
CA VAL A 95 -6.13 6.09 6.05
C VAL A 95 -4.70 5.63 6.30
N ASP A 96 -3.94 5.50 5.22
CA ASP A 96 -2.52 5.20 5.28
C ASP A 96 -1.77 6.35 5.97
N GLU A 97 -0.90 6.00 6.90
CA GLU A 97 -0.06 6.99 7.53
C GLU A 97 0.92 7.59 6.52
N ASN A 98 1.11 8.90 6.59
CA ASN A 98 2.08 9.58 5.74
C ASN A 98 3.49 9.30 6.24
N VAL A 99 4.11 8.24 5.71
CA VAL A 99 5.48 7.85 6.03
C VAL A 99 6.45 8.60 5.10
N PRO A 100 7.44 9.35 5.63
CA PRO A 100 8.41 10.04 4.79
C PRO A 100 9.26 9.05 4.00
N ARG A 101 9.57 9.40 2.75
CA ARG A 101 10.40 8.56 1.89
C ARG A 101 11.80 8.38 2.50
N PRO A 102 12.25 7.14 2.76
CA PRO A 102 13.58 6.89 3.29
C PRO A 102 14.68 7.27 2.29
N ALA A 103 15.92 7.41 2.78
CA ALA A 103 17.08 7.65 1.92
C ALA A 103 17.27 6.49 0.92
N SER A 104 17.76 6.81 -0.27
CA SER A 104 18.14 5.78 -1.25
C SER A 104 19.25 4.90 -0.68
N PHE A 105 19.32 3.65 -1.16
CA PHE A 105 20.30 2.66 -0.69
C PHE A 105 21.73 3.21 -0.74
N VAL A 106 22.12 3.81 -1.86
CA VAL A 106 23.47 4.34 -2.08
C VAL A 106 23.78 5.55 -1.20
N THR A 107 22.79 6.42 -0.92
CA THR A 107 22.95 7.51 0.04
C THR A 107 23.14 6.97 1.46
N GLN A 108 22.39 5.93 1.85
CA GLN A 108 22.56 5.30 3.16
C GLN A 108 23.93 4.62 3.29
N VAL A 109 24.38 3.88 2.26
CA VAL A 109 25.74 3.31 2.21
C VAL A 109 26.79 4.40 2.31
N GLY A 110 26.64 5.50 1.56
CA GLY A 110 27.56 6.63 1.66
C GLY A 110 27.69 7.18 3.08
N ARG A 111 26.56 7.33 3.78
CA ARG A 111 26.52 7.80 5.15
C ARG A 111 27.16 6.83 6.15
N GLU A 112 26.87 5.53 6.04
CA GLU A 112 27.37 4.49 6.97
C GLU A 112 28.87 4.22 6.85
N PHE A 113 29.44 4.46 5.66
CA PHE A 113 30.85 4.25 5.31
C PHE A 113 31.63 5.56 5.13
N GLY A 114 31.02 6.70 5.44
CA GLY A 114 31.65 8.03 5.35
C GLY A 114 32.13 8.44 3.95
N VAL A 115 31.56 7.88 2.89
CA VAL A 115 31.92 8.20 1.50
C VAL A 115 30.90 9.14 0.86
N ARG A 116 31.39 10.05 0.02
CA ARG A 116 30.56 11.03 -0.70
C ARG A 116 30.38 10.61 -2.15
N ASN A 117 29.24 11.00 -2.72
CA ASN A 117 28.89 10.78 -4.13
C ASN A 117 29.15 9.34 -4.60
N LEU A 118 28.77 8.36 -3.78
CA LEU A 118 28.81 6.95 -4.18
C LEU A 118 27.87 6.77 -5.37
N SER A 119 28.37 6.17 -6.43
CA SER A 119 27.67 5.88 -7.66
C SER A 119 27.87 4.41 -7.99
N CYS A 120 26.77 3.68 -8.13
CA CYS A 120 26.72 2.25 -8.36
C CYS A 120 25.89 1.98 -9.63
N PRO A 121 25.79 0.74 -10.13
CA PRO A 121 24.93 0.43 -11.25
C PRO A 121 23.48 0.85 -10.96
N ALA A 122 22.73 1.24 -11.99
CA ALA A 122 21.36 1.76 -11.84
C ALA A 122 20.46 0.86 -10.98
N LYS A 123 20.59 -0.47 -11.13
CA LYS A 123 19.88 -1.48 -10.32
C LYS A 123 20.03 -1.27 -8.81
N VAL A 124 21.20 -0.81 -8.36
CA VAL A 124 21.51 -0.55 -6.94
C VAL A 124 21.10 0.87 -6.53
N MET A 125 21.21 1.84 -7.45
CA MET A 125 20.89 3.24 -7.17
C MET A 125 19.38 3.49 -6.98
N THR A 126 18.53 2.79 -7.74
CA THR A 126 17.08 2.94 -7.68
C THR A 126 16.41 1.88 -6.81
N ALA A 127 17.19 1.10 -6.06
CA ALA A 127 16.68 0.01 -5.26
C ALA A 127 15.80 0.54 -4.10
N SER A 128 14.54 0.14 -4.10
CA SER A 128 13.60 0.30 -2.97
C SER A 128 13.63 -0.89 -2.01
N GLU A 129 14.39 -1.93 -2.37
CA GLU A 129 14.66 -3.13 -1.59
C GLU A 129 16.17 -3.34 -1.52
N LEU A 130 16.63 -4.26 -0.66
CA LEU A 130 18.05 -4.62 -0.64
C LEU A 130 18.42 -5.25 -2.00
N PRO A 131 19.48 -4.77 -2.69
CA PRO A 131 19.93 -5.40 -3.92
C PRO A 131 20.27 -6.89 -3.71
N ASP A 132 20.19 -7.69 -4.77
CA ASP A 132 20.53 -9.11 -4.71
C ASP A 132 21.90 -9.36 -4.08
N MET A 133 22.05 -10.52 -3.43
CA MET A 133 23.36 -10.92 -2.91
C MET A 133 24.37 -10.97 -4.05
N GLY A 134 25.51 -10.31 -3.84
CA GLY A 134 26.51 -10.17 -4.89
C GLY A 134 27.47 -9.03 -4.68
N SER A 135 28.37 -8.89 -5.64
CA SER A 135 29.36 -7.80 -5.68
C SER A 135 29.02 -6.85 -6.82
N TYR A 136 29.02 -5.56 -6.51
CA TYR A 136 28.71 -4.48 -7.44
C TYR A 136 29.88 -3.51 -7.50
N HIS A 137 30.28 -3.14 -8.71
CA HIS A 137 31.32 -2.13 -8.91
C HIS A 137 30.73 -0.73 -8.77
N CYS A 138 31.24 0.03 -7.82
CA CYS A 138 30.84 1.40 -7.55
C CYS A 138 32.05 2.35 -7.65
N VAL A 139 31.77 3.64 -7.73
CA VAL A 139 32.77 4.71 -7.64
C VAL A 139 32.32 5.71 -6.59
N TYR A 140 33.26 6.29 -5.85
CA TYR A 140 32.97 7.34 -4.88
C TYR A 140 33.97 8.48 -5.01
N THR A 141 33.60 9.69 -4.56
CA THR A 141 34.51 10.83 -4.55
C THR A 141 35.29 10.89 -3.24
N TYR A 142 36.57 11.27 -3.33
CA TYR A 142 37.46 11.43 -2.18
C TYR A 142 38.13 12.81 -2.17
N GLY A 143 38.19 13.43 -0.99
CA GLY A 143 38.75 14.78 -0.81
C GLY A 143 37.73 15.91 -1.05
N ALA A 144 38.18 17.15 -0.89
CA ALA A 144 37.30 18.32 -0.81
C ALA A 144 36.66 18.76 -2.15
N ASN A 145 37.26 18.38 -3.29
CA ASN A 145 36.92 18.97 -4.60
C ASN A 145 36.11 18.05 -5.53
N ASP A 146 35.57 16.92 -5.04
CA ASP A 146 34.78 15.94 -5.82
C ASP A 146 35.42 15.40 -7.13
N ALA A 147 36.65 15.81 -7.45
CA ALA A 147 37.35 15.49 -8.69
C ALA A 147 38.07 14.13 -8.64
N ASN A 148 38.34 13.60 -7.44
CA ASN A 148 39.05 12.34 -7.30
C ASN A 148 38.06 11.19 -7.15
N LEU A 149 37.80 10.49 -8.25
CA LEU A 149 37.02 9.26 -8.28
C LEU A 149 37.88 8.08 -7.85
N ARG A 150 37.40 7.29 -6.88
CA ARG A 150 38.00 6.01 -6.49
C ARG A 150 37.04 4.87 -6.77
N LYS A 151 37.59 3.75 -7.24
CA LYS A 151 36.85 2.50 -7.42
C LYS A 151 36.55 1.89 -6.05
N ALA A 152 35.34 1.40 -5.88
CA ALA A 152 34.92 0.63 -4.74
C ALA A 152 34.14 -0.61 -5.18
N THR A 153 34.21 -1.66 -4.39
CA THR A 153 33.37 -2.84 -4.55
C THR A 153 32.38 -2.87 -3.39
N LEU A 154 31.10 -2.77 -3.73
CA LEU A 154 30.00 -2.97 -2.81
C LEU A 154 29.66 -4.46 -2.78
N VAL A 155 29.64 -5.06 -1.60
CA VAL A 155 29.26 -6.46 -1.39
C VAL A 155 27.99 -6.49 -0.56
N VAL A 156 26.93 -7.06 -1.12
CA VAL A 156 25.71 -7.39 -0.39
C VAL A 156 25.77 -8.85 0.00
N ALA A 157 25.79 -9.10 1.30
CA ALA A 157 25.85 -10.43 1.91
C ALA A 157 24.49 -10.79 2.51
N ASP A 158 24.37 -12.06 2.88
CA ASP A 158 23.17 -12.58 3.54
C ASP A 158 22.89 -11.88 4.89
N GLY A 159 21.61 -11.77 5.23
CA GLY A 159 21.13 -11.15 6.46
C GLY A 159 21.27 -9.62 6.50
N ASN A 160 20.92 -8.92 5.42
CA ASN A 160 20.94 -7.45 5.31
C ASN A 160 22.31 -6.80 5.58
N LYS A 161 23.40 -7.53 5.34
CA LYS A 161 24.76 -7.05 5.60
C LYS A 161 25.38 -6.48 4.34
N VAL A 162 25.90 -5.27 4.43
CA VAL A 162 26.55 -4.60 3.31
C VAL A 162 27.99 -4.28 3.68
N GLY A 163 28.92 -4.54 2.77
CA GLY A 163 30.32 -4.15 2.85
C GLY A 163 30.69 -3.22 1.70
N LEU A 164 31.55 -2.24 1.96
CA LEU A 164 32.16 -1.42 0.92
C LEU A 164 33.68 -1.59 1.02
N TYR A 165 34.32 -1.91 -0.09
CA TYR A 165 35.75 -2.19 -0.18
C TYR A 165 36.40 -1.27 -1.21
N ASP A 166 37.64 -0.85 -0.98
CA ASP A 166 38.39 -0.06 -1.96
C ASP A 166 38.95 -0.93 -3.10
N ALA A 167 39.71 -0.31 -4.01
CA ALA A 167 40.35 -0.99 -5.13
C ALA A 167 41.38 -2.05 -4.72
N ASP A 168 41.93 -1.94 -3.51
CA ASP A 168 42.92 -2.86 -2.93
C ASP A 168 42.24 -3.99 -2.12
N GLY A 169 40.90 -4.05 -2.12
CA GLY A 169 40.11 -5.04 -1.38
C GLY A 169 40.06 -4.76 0.12
N LYS A 170 40.48 -3.58 0.57
CA LYS A 170 40.42 -3.20 1.97
C LYS A 170 39.04 -2.63 2.29
N ALA A 171 38.45 -3.09 3.39
CA ALA A 171 37.16 -2.60 3.85
C ALA A 171 37.24 -1.11 4.20
N LEU A 172 36.36 -0.33 3.60
CA LEU A 172 36.09 1.06 4.00
C LEU A 172 35.32 1.02 5.32
N LYS A 173 35.64 1.97 6.23
CA LYS A 173 35.13 1.98 7.62
C LYS A 173 33.88 2.82 7.77
#